data_AF-A0A0C4DL58-F1
#
_entry.id   AF-A0A0C4DL58-F1
#
_cell.length_a   1.000
_cell.length_b   1.000
_cell.length_c   1.000
_cell.angle_alpha   90.00
_cell.angle_beta   90.00
_cell.angle_gamma   90.00
#
_symmetry.space_group_name_H-M   'P 1'
#
loop_
_entity.id
_entity.type
_entity.pdbx_description
1 polymer ?
#
loop_
_entity_poly.entity_id
_entity_poly.type
_entity_poly.pdbx_seq_one_letter_code
_entity_poly.pdbx_strand_id
1 'polypeptide(L)'
;MQSEEWIPRFWEAYDALEDIEALKQGLPTAQFLHRAIFNTGTTLLKKKQISHLRAFRMCIVKDSPDAAVFNHPGALTKLALWIGEALAEQEKDTTGKLSNGGRGTPLVAASLDEKRGVYVVVGTGGGGGAGALAGADLLADKKKKAQAKAAKTKAREESRRAKEKVREEKKAAKRAAAAAAAAAAGGSGEGEDEEADETESDGGSDSEDDDSDDDDDDDTPKQRGHGFNRFGNAFQDVVGETNARVRIDSFEHCVVEVKKEDLGGFLESLSMKAVVG
;
A
#
# COMPACT_ATOMS: atom_id res chain seq x y z
N MET A 1 35.99 -4.03 -15.17
CA MET A 1 35.58 -5.42 -15.44
C MET A 1 34.09 -5.57 -15.70
N GLN A 2 33.16 -5.55 -14.72
CA GLN A 2 31.71 -5.64 -15.08
C GLN A 2 31.19 -4.37 -15.79
N SER A 3 31.61 -3.19 -15.37
CA SER A 3 31.23 -1.91 -16.00
C SER A 3 31.69 -1.78 -17.47
N GLU A 4 32.84 -2.35 -17.81
CA GLU A 4 33.40 -2.32 -19.17
C GLU A 4 32.63 -3.24 -20.14
N GLU A 5 32.00 -4.31 -19.64
CA GLU A 5 31.18 -5.19 -20.46
C GLU A 5 29.76 -4.65 -20.68
N TRP A 6 29.27 -3.76 -19.81
CA TRP A 6 27.90 -3.25 -19.88
C TRP A 6 27.77 -2.06 -20.83
N ILE A 7 28.79 -1.21 -20.92
CA ILE A 7 28.83 -0.05 -21.83
C ILE A 7 28.62 -0.46 -23.31
N PRO A 8 29.34 -1.44 -23.88
CA PRO A 8 29.12 -1.85 -25.26
C PRO A 8 27.73 -2.46 -25.46
N ARG A 9 27.24 -3.27 -24.50
CA ARG A 9 25.88 -3.84 -24.56
C ARG A 9 24.78 -2.76 -24.51
N PHE A 10 25.03 -1.64 -23.83
CA PHE A 10 24.12 -0.50 -23.83
C PHE A 10 23.98 0.10 -25.22
N TRP A 11 25.10 0.33 -25.90
CA TRP A 11 25.09 0.88 -27.27
C TRP A 11 24.49 -0.12 -28.27
N GLU A 12 24.81 -1.41 -28.17
CA GLU A 12 24.15 -2.46 -28.96
C GLU A 12 22.63 -2.44 -28.78
N ALA A 13 22.15 -2.27 -27.54
CA ALA A 13 20.71 -2.17 -27.27
C ALA A 13 20.10 -0.85 -27.75
N TYR A 14 20.86 0.25 -27.74
CA TYR A 14 20.43 1.55 -28.26
C TYR A 14 20.30 1.53 -29.79
N ASP A 15 21.29 1.00 -30.49
CA ASP A 15 21.30 0.87 -31.94
C ASP A 15 20.17 -0.05 -32.42
N ALA A 16 19.85 -1.10 -31.65
CA ALA A 16 18.73 -1.99 -31.92
C ALA A 16 17.35 -1.30 -31.85
N LEU A 17 17.24 -0.08 -31.34
CA LEU A 17 15.99 0.69 -31.38
C LEU A 17 15.66 1.19 -32.80
N GLU A 18 16.68 1.37 -33.65
CA GLU A 18 16.54 1.85 -35.02
C GLU A 18 16.64 0.70 -36.06
N ASP A 19 17.19 -0.46 -35.68
CA ASP A 19 17.33 -1.65 -36.54
C ASP A 19 16.51 -2.85 -36.03
N ILE A 20 15.50 -3.24 -36.82
CA ILE A 20 14.62 -4.38 -36.55
C ILE A 20 15.39 -5.70 -36.54
N GLU A 21 16.41 -5.88 -37.39
CA GLU A 21 17.18 -7.12 -37.44
C GLU A 21 18.08 -7.25 -36.21
N ALA A 22 18.72 -6.16 -35.76
CA ALA A 22 19.41 -6.12 -34.48
C ALA A 22 18.46 -6.40 -33.29
N LEU A 23 17.23 -5.84 -33.32
CA LEU A 23 16.22 -6.13 -32.29
C LEU A 23 15.84 -7.63 -32.26
N LYS A 24 15.67 -8.26 -33.42
CA LYS A 24 15.38 -9.70 -33.53
C LYS A 24 16.49 -10.56 -32.93
N GLN A 25 17.75 -10.13 -33.05
CA GLN A 25 18.88 -10.83 -32.41
C GLN A 25 18.81 -10.79 -30.88
N GLY A 26 18.12 -9.81 -30.29
CA GLY A 26 17.87 -9.74 -28.85
C GLY A 26 16.78 -10.71 -28.35
N LEU A 27 15.90 -11.20 -29.21
CA LEU A 27 14.76 -12.04 -28.82
C LEU A 27 15.18 -13.35 -28.10
N PRO A 28 16.17 -14.13 -28.58
CA PRO A 28 16.62 -15.33 -27.88
C PRO A 28 17.13 -15.02 -26.47
N THR A 29 17.85 -13.91 -26.29
CA THR A 29 18.35 -13.45 -24.98
C THR A 29 17.21 -13.09 -24.03
N ALA A 30 16.18 -12.39 -24.54
CA ALA A 30 14.99 -12.07 -23.77
C ALA A 30 14.22 -13.34 -23.36
N GLN A 31 14.02 -14.28 -24.30
CA GLN A 31 13.37 -15.56 -24.03
C GLN A 31 14.13 -16.37 -22.98
N PHE A 32 15.46 -16.42 -23.09
CA PHE A 32 16.32 -17.08 -22.11
C PHE A 32 16.15 -16.46 -20.71
N LEU A 33 16.22 -15.13 -20.60
CA LEU A 33 16.04 -14.43 -19.32
C LEU A 33 14.66 -14.69 -18.70
N HIS A 34 13.59 -14.61 -19.49
CA HIS A 34 12.23 -14.88 -18.99
C HIS A 34 12.06 -16.34 -18.56
N ARG A 35 12.64 -17.30 -19.31
CA ARG A 35 12.64 -18.71 -18.93
C ARG A 35 13.40 -18.95 -17.62
N ALA A 36 14.56 -18.33 -17.45
CA ALA A 36 15.34 -18.39 -16.22
C ALA A 36 14.57 -17.80 -15.03
N ILE A 37 13.92 -16.64 -15.21
CA ILE A 37 13.07 -16.00 -14.20
C ILE A 37 11.95 -16.95 -13.78
N PHE A 38 11.21 -17.51 -14.74
CA PHE A 38 10.09 -18.41 -14.47
C PHE A 38 10.55 -19.69 -13.75
N ASN A 39 11.60 -20.35 -14.25
CA ASN A 39 12.11 -21.58 -13.65
C ASN A 39 12.60 -21.36 -12.22
N THR A 40 13.35 -20.29 -12.00
CA THR A 40 13.93 -19.97 -10.68
C THR A 40 12.83 -19.51 -9.71
N GLY A 41 11.96 -18.61 -10.15
CA GLY A 41 10.86 -18.08 -9.36
C GLY A 41 9.87 -19.17 -8.94
N THR A 42 9.47 -20.06 -9.87
CA THR A 42 8.60 -21.19 -9.53
C THR A 42 9.29 -22.19 -8.60
N THR A 43 10.60 -22.42 -8.74
CA THR A 43 11.37 -23.28 -7.83
C THR A 43 11.39 -22.70 -6.41
N LEU A 44 11.64 -21.40 -6.27
CA LEU A 44 11.64 -20.71 -4.97
C LEU A 44 10.26 -20.77 -4.29
N LEU A 45 9.19 -20.56 -5.04
CA LEU A 45 7.81 -20.64 -4.54
C LEU A 45 7.45 -22.08 -4.13
N LYS A 46 7.73 -23.08 -4.99
CA LYS A 46 7.42 -24.49 -4.73
C LYS A 46 8.19 -25.03 -3.52
N LYS A 47 9.46 -24.67 -3.38
CA LYS A 47 10.30 -25.08 -2.24
C LYS A 47 10.01 -24.27 -0.96
N LYS A 48 9.11 -23.28 -1.01
CA LYS A 48 8.83 -22.35 0.09
C LYS A 48 10.10 -21.69 0.65
N GLN A 49 11.04 -21.34 -0.23
CA GLN A 49 12.32 -20.69 0.12
C GLN A 49 12.17 -19.17 0.29
N ILE A 50 10.97 -18.72 0.65
CA ILE A 50 10.65 -17.32 0.89
C ILE A 50 10.40 -17.17 2.38
N SER A 51 11.33 -16.50 3.06
CA SER A 51 11.29 -16.27 4.49
C SER A 51 10.56 -14.97 4.79
N HIS A 52 9.64 -15.01 5.74
CA HIS A 52 8.95 -13.81 6.22
C HIS A 52 9.74 -13.22 7.37
N LEU A 53 10.32 -12.05 7.16
CA LEU A 53 10.92 -11.24 8.22
C LEU A 53 9.89 -10.20 8.68
N ARG A 54 10.20 -9.53 9.80
CA ARG A 54 9.30 -8.55 10.43
C ARG A 54 8.85 -7.46 9.46
N ALA A 55 9.78 -6.91 8.67
CA ALA A 55 9.54 -5.75 7.82
C ALA A 55 9.30 -6.09 6.33
N PHE A 56 9.76 -7.26 5.87
CA PHE A 56 9.72 -7.66 4.46
C PHE A 56 9.81 -9.18 4.30
N ARG A 57 9.47 -9.69 3.12
CA ARG A 57 9.77 -11.06 2.71
C ARG A 57 11.14 -11.13 2.07
N MET A 58 11.82 -12.26 2.19
CA MET A 58 13.15 -12.43 1.63
C MET A 58 13.26 -13.75 0.87
N CYS A 59 13.97 -13.73 -0.26
CA CYS A 59 14.43 -14.94 -0.94
C CYS A 59 15.92 -14.85 -1.29
N ILE A 60 16.59 -16.01 -1.32
CA ILE A 60 18.00 -16.12 -1.71
C ILE A 60 18.11 -17.12 -2.87
N VAL A 61 18.63 -16.66 -4.00
CA VAL A 61 18.93 -17.47 -5.17
C VAL A 61 20.28 -18.15 -4.96
N LYS A 62 20.26 -19.46 -4.70
CA LYS A 62 21.44 -20.32 -4.54
C LYS A 62 21.34 -21.59 -5.39
N ASP A 63 20.19 -22.26 -5.36
CA ASP A 63 20.01 -23.59 -5.94
C ASP A 63 19.28 -23.55 -7.29
N SER A 64 19.78 -22.76 -8.23
CA SER A 64 19.24 -22.69 -9.60
C SER A 64 20.34 -22.89 -10.64
N PRO A 65 20.12 -23.69 -11.70
CA PRO A 65 21.07 -23.79 -12.81
C PRO A 65 21.33 -22.42 -13.47
N ASP A 66 20.34 -21.53 -13.40
CA ASP A 66 20.41 -20.18 -13.97
C ASP A 66 20.82 -19.12 -12.92
N ALA A 67 21.31 -19.52 -11.74
CA ALA A 67 21.63 -18.59 -10.63
C ALA A 67 22.59 -17.47 -11.04
N ALA A 68 23.58 -17.78 -11.87
CA ALA A 68 24.58 -16.81 -12.33
C ALA A 68 23.97 -15.65 -13.15
N VAL A 69 22.84 -15.85 -13.82
CA VAL A 69 22.14 -14.80 -14.58
C VAL A 69 21.66 -13.69 -13.64
N PHE A 70 21.30 -14.04 -12.41
CA PHE A 70 20.81 -13.12 -11.39
C PHE A 70 21.91 -12.40 -10.62
N ASN A 71 23.18 -12.59 -10.97
CA ASN A 71 24.26 -11.72 -10.49
C ASN A 71 24.21 -10.35 -11.18
N HIS A 72 23.53 -10.23 -12.32
CA HIS A 72 23.25 -8.94 -12.91
C HIS A 72 22.08 -8.26 -12.16
N PRO A 73 22.25 -7.03 -11.65
CA PRO A 73 21.24 -6.38 -10.80
C PRO A 73 19.90 -6.17 -11.53
N GLY A 74 19.93 -5.84 -12.82
CA GLY A 74 18.71 -5.73 -13.64
C GLY A 74 17.96 -7.06 -13.84
N ALA A 75 18.66 -8.20 -13.86
CA ALA A 75 18.01 -9.51 -13.97
C ALA A 75 17.40 -9.93 -12.63
N LEU A 76 18.11 -9.70 -11.52
CA LEU A 76 17.61 -9.94 -10.17
C LEU A 76 16.41 -9.07 -9.83
N THR A 77 16.41 -7.81 -10.26
CA THR A 77 15.27 -6.89 -10.09
C THR A 77 14.02 -7.42 -10.81
N LYS A 78 14.16 -7.88 -12.06
CA LYS A 78 13.06 -8.50 -12.80
C LYS A 78 12.52 -9.76 -12.11
N LEU A 79 13.41 -10.61 -11.58
CA LEU A 79 13.01 -11.78 -10.79
C LEU A 79 12.26 -11.36 -9.51
N ALA A 80 12.77 -10.38 -8.77
CA ALA A 80 12.16 -9.89 -7.54
C ALA A 80 10.77 -9.30 -7.80
N LEU A 81 10.59 -8.53 -8.87
CA LEU A 81 9.28 -8.00 -9.26
C LEU A 81 8.29 -9.12 -9.60
N TRP A 82 8.72 -10.10 -10.41
CA TRP A 82 7.89 -11.25 -10.77
C TRP A 82 7.47 -12.07 -9.53
N ILE A 83 8.39 -12.32 -8.60
CA ILE A 83 8.07 -13.00 -7.34
C ILE A 83 7.11 -12.16 -6.49
N GLY A 84 7.34 -10.85 -6.41
CA GLY A 84 6.48 -9.93 -5.68
C GLY A 84 5.04 -9.94 -6.20
N GLU A 85 4.85 -9.94 -7.52
CA GLU A 85 3.54 -10.07 -8.15
C GLU A 85 2.89 -11.43 -7.84
N ALA A 86 3.63 -12.54 -7.96
CA ALA A 86 3.12 -13.87 -7.64
C ALA A 86 2.68 -14.00 -6.17
N LEU A 87 3.46 -13.43 -5.25
CA LEU A 87 3.13 -13.41 -3.83
C LEU A 87 1.93 -12.52 -3.51
N ALA A 88 1.82 -11.36 -4.16
CA ALA A 88 0.70 -10.46 -4.02
C ALA A 88 -0.61 -11.12 -4.46
N GLU A 89 -0.58 -11.85 -5.58
CA GLU A 89 -1.75 -12.60 -6.05
C GLU A 89 -2.12 -13.73 -5.07
N GLN A 90 -1.13 -14.48 -4.58
CA GLN A 90 -1.37 -15.52 -3.58
C GLN A 90 -1.96 -14.97 -2.27
N GLU A 91 -1.53 -13.77 -1.84
CA GLU A 91 -2.12 -13.07 -0.69
C GLU A 91 -3.58 -12.69 -0.92
N LYS A 92 -3.90 -12.15 -2.10
CA LYS A 92 -5.27 -11.79 -2.46
C LYS A 92 -6.18 -13.01 -2.47
N ASP A 93 -5.73 -14.13 -3.03
CA ASP A 93 -6.51 -15.37 -3.06
C ASP A 93 -6.77 -15.94 -1.66
N THR A 94 -5.79 -15.82 -0.76
CA THR A 94 -5.89 -16.40 0.58
C THR A 94 -6.66 -15.52 1.56
N THR A 95 -6.43 -14.20 1.53
CA THR A 95 -6.92 -13.24 2.55
C THR A 95 -7.95 -12.27 1.99
N GLY A 96 -8.15 -12.22 0.67
CA GLY A 96 -9.06 -11.29 0.00
C GLY A 96 -8.58 -9.83 -0.04
N LYS A 97 -7.45 -9.52 0.62
CA LYS A 97 -6.84 -8.19 0.70
C LYS A 97 -5.32 -8.30 0.75
N LEU A 98 -4.65 -7.36 0.12
CA LEU A 98 -3.19 -7.22 0.20
C LEU A 98 -2.77 -6.67 1.56
N SER A 99 -1.66 -7.19 2.08
CA SER A 99 -0.98 -6.66 3.26
C SER A 99 -0.54 -5.19 3.10
N ASN A 100 -0.12 -4.55 4.20
CA ASN A 100 0.38 -3.17 4.22
C ASN A 100 -0.59 -2.11 3.63
N GLY A 101 -1.88 -2.26 3.91
CA GLY A 101 -2.92 -1.32 3.48
C GLY A 101 -3.18 -1.38 1.97
N GLY A 102 -3.17 -2.57 1.37
CA GLY A 102 -3.42 -2.75 -0.06
C GLY A 102 -2.16 -2.76 -0.94
N ARG A 103 -0.97 -2.60 -0.36
CA ARG A 103 0.29 -2.42 -1.09
C ARG A 103 1.10 -3.71 -1.27
N GLY A 104 0.78 -4.75 -0.50
CA GLY A 104 1.56 -5.99 -0.48
C GLY A 104 2.82 -5.88 0.38
N THR A 105 3.39 -7.04 0.73
CA THR A 105 4.60 -7.09 1.55
C THR A 105 5.83 -6.79 0.67
N PRO A 106 6.78 -5.95 1.10
CA PRO A 106 8.01 -5.71 0.36
C PRO A 106 8.85 -6.97 0.24
N LEU A 107 9.69 -7.06 -0.79
CA LEU A 107 10.54 -8.22 -1.04
C LEU A 107 12.01 -7.82 -1.14
N VAL A 108 12.87 -8.58 -0.49
CA VAL A 108 14.33 -8.52 -0.68
C VAL A 108 14.78 -9.80 -1.37
N ALA A 109 15.38 -9.67 -2.54
CA ALA A 109 15.97 -10.78 -3.28
C ALA A 109 17.49 -10.68 -3.25
N ALA A 110 18.17 -11.78 -2.96
CA ALA A 110 19.63 -11.85 -2.96
C ALA A 110 20.14 -12.97 -3.88
N SER A 111 21.16 -12.71 -4.69
CA SER A 111 21.86 -13.71 -5.51
C SER A 111 23.32 -13.83 -5.07
N LEU A 112 23.84 -15.06 -4.93
CA LEU A 112 25.24 -15.29 -4.59
C LEU A 112 26.12 -15.31 -5.85
N ASP A 113 27.09 -14.40 -5.93
CA ASP A 113 28.23 -14.54 -6.81
C ASP A 113 29.38 -15.26 -6.08
N GLU A 114 29.50 -16.57 -6.33
CA GLU A 114 30.55 -17.38 -5.70
C GLU A 114 31.97 -16.96 -6.11
N LYS A 115 32.16 -16.46 -7.34
CA LYS A 115 33.48 -16.06 -7.84
C LYS A 115 33.99 -14.83 -7.08
N ARG A 116 33.07 -13.91 -6.78
CA ARG A 116 33.37 -12.66 -6.09
C ARG A 116 33.20 -12.74 -4.58
N GLY A 117 32.53 -13.78 -4.07
CA GLY A 117 32.22 -13.94 -2.65
C GLY A 117 31.26 -12.86 -2.13
N VAL A 118 30.38 -12.33 -2.99
CA VAL A 118 29.43 -11.27 -2.67
C VAL A 118 28.01 -11.69 -3.02
N TYR A 119 27.04 -11.19 -2.25
CA TYR A 119 25.63 -11.22 -2.59
C TYR A 119 25.25 -9.92 -3.27
N VAL A 120 24.61 -10.02 -4.43
CA VAL A 120 23.85 -8.90 -5.00
C VAL A 120 22.48 -8.92 -4.36
N VAL A 121 22.10 -7.83 -3.70
CA VAL A 121 20.85 -7.70 -2.94
C VAL A 121 20.01 -6.59 -3.57
N VAL A 122 18.76 -6.90 -3.88
CA VAL A 122 17.78 -5.96 -4.44
C VAL A 122 16.59 -5.89 -3.50
N GLY A 123 16.21 -4.68 -3.09
CA GLY A 123 14.98 -4.42 -2.36
C GLY A 123 13.89 -3.88 -3.27
N THR A 124 12.77 -4.59 -3.40
CA THR A 124 11.58 -4.11 -4.10
C THR A 124 10.51 -3.71 -3.08
N GLY A 125 9.87 -2.56 -3.31
CA GLY A 125 8.78 -2.08 -2.47
C GLY A 125 7.60 -3.07 -2.43
N GLY A 126 6.67 -2.85 -1.49
CA GLY A 126 5.44 -3.64 -1.35
C GLY A 126 4.82 -3.93 -2.71
N GLY A 127 4.68 -5.23 -3.01
CA GLY A 127 4.44 -5.83 -4.32
C GLY A 127 3.27 -5.25 -5.11
N GLY A 128 3.54 -4.11 -5.73
CA GLY A 128 2.82 -3.64 -6.89
C GLY A 128 3.85 -3.42 -7.98
N GLY A 129 3.95 -4.36 -8.91
CA GLY A 129 4.67 -4.15 -10.17
C GLY A 129 4.04 -3.01 -10.97
N ALA A 130 4.18 -3.01 -12.29
CA ALA A 130 3.68 -1.93 -13.16
C ALA A 130 2.23 -1.47 -12.87
N GLY A 131 1.39 -2.33 -12.28
CA GLY A 131 0.05 -2.00 -11.79
C GLY A 131 -0.04 -1.00 -10.62
N ALA A 132 0.92 -0.93 -9.69
CA ALA A 132 0.91 0.11 -8.62
C ALA A 132 1.63 1.41 -9.03
N LEU A 133 2.52 1.33 -10.01
CA LEU A 133 3.07 2.52 -10.68
C LEU A 133 2.01 3.22 -11.54
N ALA A 134 1.06 2.46 -12.08
CA ALA A 134 -0.16 3.00 -12.66
C ALA A 134 -1.10 3.44 -11.53
N GLY A 135 -1.00 4.69 -11.08
CA GLY A 135 -1.86 5.29 -10.06
C GLY A 135 -3.38 5.25 -10.32
N ALA A 136 -3.85 4.54 -11.35
CA ALA A 136 -5.24 4.28 -11.68
C ALA A 136 -6.00 3.55 -10.57
N ASP A 137 -5.42 2.52 -9.95
CA ASP A 137 -6.08 1.76 -8.88
C ASP A 137 -6.21 2.61 -7.60
N LEU A 138 -5.18 3.40 -7.28
CA LEU A 138 -5.22 4.36 -6.17
C LEU A 138 -6.21 5.52 -6.40
N LEU A 139 -6.34 6.00 -7.64
CA LEU A 139 -7.32 7.02 -8.03
C LEU A 139 -8.75 6.46 -7.94
N ALA A 140 -8.95 5.21 -8.36
CA ALA A 140 -10.23 4.51 -8.25
C ALA A 140 -10.63 4.29 -6.79
N ASP A 141 -9.69 3.85 -5.94
CA ASP A 141 -9.94 3.66 -4.51
C ASP A 141 -10.19 4.98 -3.78
N LYS A 142 -9.45 6.06 -4.11
CA LYS A 142 -9.73 7.42 -3.60
C LYS A 142 -11.11 7.90 -4.00
N LYS A 143 -11.50 7.70 -5.27
CA LYS A 143 -12.81 8.11 -5.78
C LYS A 143 -13.93 7.33 -5.09
N LYS A 144 -13.76 6.02 -4.89
CA LYS A 144 -14.72 5.15 -4.20
C LYS A 144 -14.87 5.51 -2.72
N LYS A 145 -13.76 5.78 -2.02
CA LYS A 145 -13.77 6.21 -0.60
C LYS A 145 -14.38 7.61 -0.42
N ALA A 146 -14.09 8.54 -1.33
CA ALA A 146 -14.69 9.87 -1.34
C ALA A 146 -16.20 9.82 -1.63
N GLN A 147 -16.64 8.99 -2.57
CA GLN A 147 -18.06 8.79 -2.87
C GLN A 147 -18.80 8.14 -1.70
N ALA A 148 -18.20 7.15 -1.03
CA ALA A 148 -18.78 6.53 0.16
C ALA A 148 -18.92 7.53 1.32
N LYS A 149 -17.90 8.37 1.56
CA LYS A 149 -17.96 9.42 2.59
C LYS A 149 -19.03 10.47 2.26
N ALA A 150 -19.10 10.90 1.00
CA ALA A 150 -20.11 11.86 0.52
C ALA A 150 -21.55 11.29 0.56
N ALA A 151 -21.73 9.99 0.29
CA ALA A 151 -23.02 9.31 0.42
C ALA A 151 -23.44 9.20 1.90
N LYS A 152 -22.52 8.84 2.80
CA LYS A 152 -22.79 8.78 4.25
C LYS A 152 -23.18 10.15 4.81
N THR A 153 -22.51 11.23 4.40
CA THR A 153 -22.86 12.60 4.84
C THR A 153 -24.22 13.04 4.31
N LYS A 154 -24.52 12.78 3.03
CA LYS A 154 -25.84 13.11 2.45
C LYS A 154 -26.98 12.34 3.11
N ALA A 155 -26.80 11.04 3.36
CA ALA A 155 -27.80 10.24 4.05
C ALA A 155 -28.05 10.75 5.49
N ARG A 156 -26.99 11.18 6.20
CA ARG A 156 -27.11 11.78 7.55
C ARG A 156 -27.86 13.12 7.50
N GLU A 157 -27.58 13.97 6.51
CA GLU A 157 -28.29 15.25 6.34
C GLU A 157 -29.75 15.08 5.94
N GLU A 158 -30.05 14.12 5.04
CA GLU A 158 -31.42 13.80 4.64
C GLU A 158 -32.23 13.21 5.81
N SER A 159 -31.63 12.34 6.61
CA SER A 159 -32.23 11.81 7.83
C SER A 159 -32.54 12.93 8.84
N ARG A 160 -31.60 13.86 9.06
CA ARG A 160 -31.81 15.02 9.96
C ARG A 160 -32.95 15.92 9.47
N ARG A 161 -32.98 16.24 8.18
CA ARG A 161 -34.06 17.04 7.57
C ARG A 161 -35.42 16.35 7.62
N ALA A 162 -35.46 15.02 7.46
CA ALA A 162 -36.71 14.26 7.61
C ALA A 162 -37.21 14.28 9.07
N LYS A 163 -36.31 14.13 10.06
CA LYS A 163 -36.64 14.19 11.49
C LYS A 163 -37.15 15.59 11.88
N GLU A 164 -36.57 16.66 11.35
CA GLU A 164 -37.02 18.04 11.57
C GLU A 164 -38.42 18.30 11.00
N LYS A 165 -38.69 17.89 9.74
CA LYS A 165 -40.02 18.04 9.13
C LYS A 165 -41.11 17.31 9.91
N VAL A 166 -40.84 16.06 10.32
CA VAL A 166 -41.78 15.28 11.14
C VAL A 166 -42.04 15.96 12.49
N ARG A 167 -41.02 16.58 13.10
CA ARG A 167 -41.16 17.33 14.36
C ARG A 167 -42.01 18.60 14.17
N GLU A 168 -41.82 19.32 13.07
CA GLU A 168 -42.59 20.54 12.75
C GLU A 168 -44.05 20.23 12.43
N GLU A 169 -44.33 19.19 11.64
CA GLU A 169 -45.70 18.73 11.36
C GLU A 169 -46.41 18.29 12.65
N LYS A 170 -45.72 17.57 13.55
CA LYS A 170 -46.26 17.19 14.86
C LYS A 170 -46.55 18.41 15.75
N LYS A 171 -45.67 19.43 15.75
CA LYS A 171 -45.89 20.69 16.47
C LYS A 171 -47.07 21.47 15.88
N ALA A 172 -47.18 21.55 14.55
CA ALA A 172 -48.28 22.23 13.87
C ALA A 172 -49.63 21.56 14.13
N ALA A 173 -49.69 20.22 14.08
CA ALA A 173 -50.89 19.46 14.41
C ALA A 173 -51.32 19.66 15.88
N LYS A 174 -50.36 19.68 16.82
CA LYS A 174 -50.64 19.98 18.24
C LYS A 174 -51.17 21.41 18.43
N ARG A 175 -50.60 22.40 17.73
CA ARG A 175 -51.09 23.80 17.77
C ARG A 175 -52.49 23.95 17.16
N ALA A 176 -52.78 23.29 16.04
CA ALA A 176 -54.10 23.30 15.43
C ALA A 176 -55.16 22.61 16.31
N ALA A 177 -54.80 21.49 16.95
CA ALA A 177 -55.66 20.81 17.91
C ALA A 177 -55.93 21.67 19.16
N ALA A 178 -54.90 22.36 19.69
CA ALA A 178 -55.05 23.29 20.81
C ALA A 178 -55.93 24.50 20.45
N ALA A 179 -55.75 25.08 19.24
CA ALA A 179 -56.59 26.17 18.76
C ALA A 179 -58.05 25.74 18.53
N ALA A 180 -58.29 24.53 18.02
CA ALA A 180 -59.63 23.97 17.88
C ALA A 180 -60.29 23.68 19.24
N ALA A 181 -59.52 23.19 20.22
CA ALA A 181 -59.99 23.01 21.58
C ALA A 181 -60.33 24.36 22.27
N ALA A 182 -59.49 25.38 22.05
CA ALA A 182 -59.75 26.74 22.54
C ALA A 182 -60.99 27.38 21.88
N ALA A 183 -61.26 27.08 20.61
CA ALA A 183 -62.47 27.55 19.91
C ALA A 183 -63.75 26.81 20.36
N ALA A 184 -63.65 25.57 20.81
CA ALA A 184 -64.78 24.79 21.35
C ALA A 184 -65.14 25.18 22.80
N ALA A 185 -64.17 25.69 23.56
CA ALA A 185 -64.39 26.30 24.87
C ALA A 185 -64.78 27.79 24.70
N GLY A 186 -66.07 28.04 24.44
CA GLY A 186 -66.61 29.39 24.25
C GLY A 186 -66.10 30.41 25.29
N GLY A 187 -65.49 31.48 24.81
CA GLY A 187 -64.59 32.33 25.58
C GLY A 187 -65.23 33.20 26.67
N SER A 188 -64.47 33.35 27.75
CA SER A 188 -64.31 34.61 28.49
C SER A 188 -63.10 34.47 29.41
N GLY A 189 -62.10 35.33 29.26
CA GLY A 189 -60.98 35.42 30.20
C GLY A 189 -59.78 36.12 29.58
N GLU A 190 -59.74 37.44 29.71
CA GLU A 190 -58.51 38.22 29.59
C GLU A 190 -57.50 37.70 30.62
N GLY A 191 -56.26 37.47 30.21
CA GLY A 191 -55.19 36.97 31.07
C GLY A 191 -53.91 36.78 30.28
N GLU A 192 -53.15 37.87 30.18
CA GLU A 192 -51.69 38.02 30.21
C GLU A 192 -50.79 37.01 29.47
N ASP A 193 -49.83 37.58 28.74
CA ASP A 193 -48.59 36.95 28.29
C ASP A 193 -47.99 36.05 29.39
N GLU A 194 -48.00 34.75 29.16
CA GLU A 194 -46.98 33.87 29.70
C GLU A 194 -46.40 33.06 28.52
N GLU A 195 -45.19 33.47 28.13
CA GLU A 195 -44.19 32.60 27.52
C GLU A 195 -44.02 31.37 28.43
N ALA A 196 -44.91 30.39 28.26
CA ALA A 196 -44.85 29.10 28.93
C ALA A 196 -43.77 28.27 28.24
N ASP A 197 -42.52 28.57 28.61
CA ASP A 197 -41.40 27.65 28.61
C ASP A 197 -41.74 26.48 29.55
N GLU A 198 -42.58 25.57 29.06
CA GLU A 198 -42.94 24.34 29.76
C GLU A 198 -42.05 23.22 29.23
N THR A 199 -40.79 23.26 29.66
CA THR A 199 -40.03 22.04 29.92
C THR A 199 -40.73 21.28 31.03
N GLU A 200 -41.64 20.36 30.69
CA GLU A 200 -41.87 19.21 31.56
C GLU A 200 -42.05 17.93 30.75
N SER A 201 -41.25 16.96 31.19
CA SER A 201 -40.91 15.70 30.57
C SER A 201 -42.00 14.65 30.79
N ASP A 202 -42.37 13.93 29.73
CA ASP A 202 -42.74 12.51 29.87
C ASP A 202 -42.17 11.71 28.68
N GLY A 203 -41.00 11.12 28.94
CA GLY A 203 -40.75 9.69 28.71
C GLY A 203 -40.82 9.16 27.29
N GLY A 204 -39.68 9.11 26.59
CA GLY A 204 -39.47 8.09 25.55
C GLY A 204 -38.44 8.40 24.47
N SER A 205 -37.17 8.20 24.81
CA SER A 205 -36.05 7.99 23.87
C SER A 205 -35.53 9.24 23.15
N ASP A 206 -35.04 10.20 23.93
CA ASP A 206 -33.79 10.87 23.56
C ASP A 206 -32.69 9.81 23.65
N SER A 207 -32.46 9.09 22.55
CA SER A 207 -31.09 8.69 22.24
C SER A 207 -30.43 9.94 21.69
N GLU A 208 -29.95 10.74 22.63
CA GLU A 208 -28.67 11.41 22.45
C GLU A 208 -27.68 10.29 22.07
N ASP A 209 -27.45 10.09 20.77
CA ASP A 209 -26.23 9.44 20.31
C ASP A 209 -25.09 10.43 20.62
N ASP A 210 -24.79 10.56 21.91
CA ASP A 210 -23.45 10.76 22.43
C ASP A 210 -22.67 9.47 22.19
N ASP A 211 -22.44 9.14 20.91
CA ASP A 211 -21.20 8.47 20.56
C ASP A 211 -20.18 9.58 20.37
N SER A 212 -19.67 10.02 21.51
CA SER A 212 -18.26 10.34 21.66
C SER A 212 -17.44 9.14 21.18
N ASP A 213 -17.38 8.94 19.86
CA ASP A 213 -16.27 8.21 19.25
C ASP A 213 -15.04 9.07 19.57
N ASP A 214 -14.42 8.71 20.69
CA ASP A 214 -13.01 8.88 21.02
C ASP A 214 -12.20 8.15 19.92
N ASP A 215 -12.33 8.61 18.68
CA ASP A 215 -11.34 8.44 17.64
C ASP A 215 -10.19 9.37 18.05
N ASP A 216 -9.45 8.93 19.07
CA ASP A 216 -8.09 9.32 19.39
C ASP A 216 -7.14 8.82 18.27
N ASP A 217 -7.57 8.94 17.01
CA ASP A 217 -6.70 9.02 15.86
C ASP A 217 -6.35 10.51 15.76
N ASP A 218 -5.27 10.88 16.46
CA ASP A 218 -4.32 11.93 16.04
C ASP A 218 -3.82 11.62 14.62
N ASP A 219 -4.73 11.61 13.65
CA ASP A 219 -4.47 11.77 12.22
C ASP A 219 -4.47 13.30 12.00
N THR A 220 -3.59 14.00 12.74
CA THR A 220 -2.81 15.04 12.08
C THR A 220 -2.43 14.44 10.72
N PRO A 221 -2.64 15.14 9.59
CA PRO A 221 -2.21 14.62 8.30
C PRO A 221 -0.69 14.69 8.29
N LYS A 222 -0.03 13.78 9.04
CA LYS A 222 1.29 13.27 8.70
C LYS A 222 1.10 12.93 7.26
N GLN A 223 1.71 13.73 6.39
CA GLN A 223 1.85 13.41 4.98
C GLN A 223 2.25 11.95 4.96
N ARG A 224 1.28 11.05 4.73
CA ARG A 224 1.53 9.63 4.56
C ARG A 224 2.30 9.63 3.27
N GLY A 225 3.62 9.70 3.43
CA GLY A 225 4.58 9.72 2.35
C GLY A 225 4.12 8.63 1.43
N HIS A 226 4.05 8.96 0.15
CA HIS A 226 3.73 7.97 -0.87
C HIS A 226 4.57 6.74 -0.57
N GLY A 227 3.95 5.56 -0.61
CA GLY A 227 4.53 4.27 -0.28
C GLY A 227 5.62 3.84 -1.26
N PHE A 228 6.58 4.71 -1.49
CA PHE A 228 7.75 4.52 -2.30
C PHE A 228 8.66 3.51 -1.63
N ASN A 229 9.41 2.81 -2.46
CA ASN A 229 10.47 1.93 -2.01
C ASN A 229 11.46 2.71 -1.14
N ARG A 230 11.53 2.40 0.18
CA ARG A 230 12.49 3.01 1.10
C ARG A 230 13.74 2.16 1.31
N PHE A 231 13.90 1.06 0.58
CA PHE A 231 15.10 0.22 0.69
C PHE A 231 16.38 1.01 0.36
N GLY A 232 16.33 2.02 -0.50
CA GLY A 232 17.49 2.87 -0.76
C GLY A 232 18.04 3.56 0.49
N ASN A 233 17.17 4.22 1.25
CA ASN A 233 17.56 4.87 2.51
C ASN A 233 17.87 3.85 3.59
N ALA A 234 17.05 2.79 3.70
CA ALA A 234 17.26 1.76 4.71
C ALA A 234 18.60 1.03 4.52
N PHE A 235 19.03 0.79 3.28
CA PHE A 235 20.34 0.21 2.99
C PHE A 235 21.47 1.17 3.37
N GLN A 236 21.35 2.46 3.07
CA GLN A 236 22.35 3.46 3.49
C GLN A 236 22.45 3.55 5.02
N ASP A 237 21.32 3.57 5.72
CA ASP A 237 21.28 3.59 7.19
C ASP A 237 21.94 2.35 7.78
N VAL A 238 21.64 1.16 7.25
CA VAL A 238 22.25 -0.10 7.69
C VAL A 238 23.75 -0.10 7.42
N VAL A 239 24.21 0.47 6.30
CA VAL A 239 25.65 0.60 6.01
C VAL A 239 26.33 1.59 6.94
N GLY A 240 25.65 2.64 7.37
CA GLY A 240 26.17 3.59 8.36
C GLY A 240 26.24 3.01 9.78
N GLU A 241 25.30 2.13 10.14
CA GLU A 241 25.20 1.53 11.48
C GLU A 241 26.02 0.23 11.61
N THR A 242 26.13 -0.53 10.53
CA THR A 242 26.87 -1.79 10.50
C THR A 242 28.21 -1.60 9.83
N ASN A 243 29.25 -2.27 10.35
CA ASN A 243 30.55 -2.32 9.66
C ASN A 243 30.54 -3.35 8.50
N ALA A 244 29.37 -3.59 7.90
CA ALA A 244 29.22 -4.54 6.81
C ALA A 244 29.90 -3.99 5.55
N ARG A 245 30.63 -4.86 4.84
CA ARG A 245 31.34 -4.48 3.62
C ARG A 245 30.34 -4.47 2.47
N VAL A 246 29.73 -3.31 2.26
CA VAL A 246 28.68 -3.07 1.27
C VAL A 246 29.16 -2.12 0.17
N ARG A 247 28.80 -2.41 -1.09
CA ARG A 247 29.05 -1.55 -2.23
C ARG A 247 27.73 -1.10 -2.86
N ILE A 248 27.56 0.21 -3.00
CA ILE A 248 26.45 0.84 -3.72
C ILE A 248 27.00 1.33 -5.06
N ASP A 249 26.94 0.48 -6.08
CA ASP A 249 27.55 0.70 -7.41
C ASP A 249 26.51 0.72 -8.53
N SER A 250 25.23 0.87 -8.16
CA SER A 250 24.10 0.92 -9.07
C SER A 250 23.42 2.28 -8.97
N PHE A 251 22.89 2.79 -10.08
CA PHE A 251 22.10 4.03 -10.10
C PHE A 251 20.86 3.94 -9.21
N GLU A 252 20.37 2.72 -8.98
CA GLU A 252 19.28 2.45 -8.05
C GLU A 252 19.86 2.17 -6.64
N HIS A 253 19.56 3.05 -5.68
CA HIS A 253 20.00 2.88 -4.29
C HIS A 253 19.40 1.63 -3.61
N CYS A 254 18.36 1.02 -4.19
CA CYS A 254 17.76 -0.22 -3.72
C CYS A 254 18.50 -1.48 -4.20
N VAL A 255 19.72 -1.33 -4.74
CA VAL A 255 20.60 -2.42 -5.14
C VAL A 255 21.95 -2.24 -4.45
N VAL A 256 22.38 -3.26 -3.72
CA VAL A 256 23.67 -3.25 -3.01
C VAL A 256 24.37 -4.58 -3.13
N GLU A 257 25.70 -4.57 -3.08
CA GLU A 257 26.49 -5.78 -2.96
C GLU A 257 27.01 -5.93 -1.54
N VAL A 258 26.78 -7.07 -0.91
CA VAL A 258 27.19 -7.37 0.47
C VAL A 258 28.12 -8.57 0.47
N LYS A 259 29.25 -8.54 1.19
CA LYS A 259 30.10 -9.73 1.30
C LYS A 259 29.35 -10.92 1.92
N LYS A 260 29.69 -12.13 1.47
CA LYS A 260 29.04 -13.38 1.91
C LYS A 260 28.99 -13.55 3.42
N GLU A 261 30.07 -13.16 4.11
CA GLU A 261 30.23 -13.24 5.56
C GLU A 261 29.33 -12.23 6.31
N ASP A 262 29.05 -11.08 5.71
CA ASP A 262 28.38 -9.95 6.38
C ASP A 262 26.86 -9.95 6.12
N LEU A 263 26.36 -10.81 5.22
CA LEU A 263 24.95 -10.84 4.83
C LEU A 263 24.01 -11.06 6.02
N GLY A 264 24.37 -11.94 6.95
CA GLY A 264 23.52 -12.24 8.12
C GLY A 264 23.25 -11.00 8.97
N GLY A 265 24.32 -10.31 9.39
CA GLY A 265 24.21 -9.09 10.20
C GLY A 265 23.57 -7.92 9.45
N PHE A 266 23.80 -7.83 8.13
CA PHE A 266 23.13 -6.86 7.28
C PHE A 266 21.59 -7.05 7.29
N LEU A 267 21.12 -8.29 7.12
CA LEU A 267 19.68 -8.60 7.09
C LEU A 267 19.00 -8.44 8.44
N GLU A 268 19.68 -8.80 9.52
CA GLU A 268 19.19 -8.59 10.88
C GLU A 268 18.94 -7.10 11.15
N SER A 269 19.94 -6.27 10.86
CA SER A 269 19.85 -4.82 11.02
C SER A 269 18.76 -4.21 10.12
N LEU A 270 18.69 -4.67 8.87
CA LEU A 270 17.66 -4.24 7.92
C LEU A 270 16.25 -4.60 8.36
N SER A 271 16.06 -5.76 9.02
CA SER A 271 14.74 -6.20 9.49
C SER A 271 14.12 -5.29 10.57
N MET A 272 14.97 -4.48 11.23
CA MET A 272 14.57 -3.50 12.24
C MET A 272 14.24 -2.12 11.64
N LYS A 273 14.54 -1.90 10.36
CA LYS A 273 14.31 -0.63 9.66
C LYS A 273 12.93 -0.55 9.04
N ALA A 274 12.42 0.68 8.88
CA ALA A 274 11.22 0.95 8.11
C ALA A 274 11.56 0.95 6.62
N VAL A 275 11.19 -0.12 5.92
CA VAL A 275 11.47 -0.31 4.48
C VAL A 275 10.31 0.14 3.58
N VAL A 276 9.21 0.60 4.17
CA VAL A 276 8.03 1.14 3.49
C VAL A 276 7.68 2.51 4.06
N GLY A 277 7.36 3.44 3.17
CA GLY A 277 6.97 4.81 3.50
C GLY A 277 5.50 5.08 3.73
#